data_AF-A0A3C0FRX5-F1
#
_entry.id   AF-A0A3C0FRX5-F1
#
_cell.length_a   1.000
_cell.length_b   1.000
_cell.length_c   1.000
_cell.angle_alpha   90.00
_cell.angle_beta   90.00
_cell.angle_gamma   90.00
#
_symmetry.space_group_name_H-M   'P 1'
#
loop_
_entity.id
_entity.type
_entity.pdbx_description
1 polymer ?
#
loop_
_entity_poly.entity_id
_entity_poly.type
_entity_poly.pdbx_seq_one_letter_code
_entity_poly.pdbx_strand_id
1 'polypeptide(L)' 'MSSATDSPLLAHIKRRINVSGPITIADFMTEALAHPEHGYYRKQDPFGRAGDFITAPEVSQVFGEL' A
#
# COMPACT_ATOMS: atom_id res chain seq x y z
N MET A 1 -14.57 13.24 3.94
CA MET A 1 -13.44 12.56 4.61
C MET A 1 -13.93 11.17 5.02
N SER A 2 -13.48 10.12 4.35
CA SER A 2 -13.87 8.74 4.72
C SER A 2 -13.17 8.39 6.03
N SER A 3 -13.93 7.95 7.05
CA SER A 3 -13.33 7.48 8.31
C SER A 3 -12.58 6.17 8.06
N ALA A 4 -11.47 5.92 8.76
CA ALA A 4 -10.66 4.71 8.60
C ALA A 4 -11.46 3.39 8.73
N THR A 5 -12.64 3.44 9.35
CA THR A 5 -13.56 2.32 9.56
C THR A 5 -14.30 1.87 8.29
N ASP A 6 -14.43 2.73 7.27
CA ASP A 6 -15.16 2.44 6.01
C ASP A 6 -14.24 1.99 4.85
N SER A 7 -13.05 1.45 5.16
CA SER A 7 -12.12 0.96 4.14
C SER A 7 -12.60 -0.38 3.52
N PRO A 8 -12.81 -0.47 2.19
CA PRO A 8 -13.13 -1.73 1.53
C PRO A 8 -12.07 -2.82 1.76
N LEU A 9 -10.80 -2.42 1.84
CA LEU A 9 -9.69 -3.32 2.17
C LEU A 9 -9.80 -3.87 3.60
N LEU A 10 -10.20 -3.04 4.57
CA LEU A 10 -10.42 -3.48 5.95
C LEU A 10 -11.51 -4.56 6.01
N ALA A 11 -12.62 -4.35 5.29
CA ALA A 11 -13.70 -5.33 5.20
C ALA A 11 -13.23 -6.65 4.56
N HIS A 12 -12.42 -6.57 3.50
CA HIS A 12 -11.81 -7.72 2.83
C HIS A 12 -10.92 -8.53 3.79
N ILE A 13 -9.96 -7.89 4.46
CA ILE A 13 -9.01 -8.57 5.37
C ILE A 13 -9.73 -9.21 6.55
N LYS A 14 -10.71 -8.51 7.16
CA LYS A 14 -11.54 -9.08 8.24
C LYS A 14 -12.27 -10.35 7.78
N ARG A 15 -12.84 -10.33 6.57
CA ARG A 15 -13.51 -11.51 6.01
C ARG A 15 -12.53 -12.68 5.83
N ARG A 16 -11.35 -12.43 5.25
CA ARG A 16 -10.32 -13.46 5.04
C ARG A 16 -9.91 -14.13 6.36
N ILE A 17 -9.69 -13.34 7.42
CA ILE A 17 -9.32 -13.85 8.76
C ILE A 17 -10.46 -14.68 9.37
N ASN A 18 -11.71 -14.21 9.26
CA ASN A 18 -12.86 -14.92 9.82
C ASN A 18 -13.11 -16.28 9.14
N VAL A 19 -12.81 -16.41 7.85
CA VAL A 19 -13.03 -17.65 7.09
C VAL A 19 -11.84 -18.61 7.17
N SER A 20 -10.61 -18.08 7.14
CA SER A 20 -9.39 -18.88 6.92
C SER A 20 -8.54 -19.01 8.18
N GLY A 21 -8.91 -18.32 9.26
CA GLY A 21 -8.09 -18.17 10.46
C GLY A 21 -7.10 -17.00 10.37
N PRO A 22 -6.27 -16.81 11.40
CA PRO A 22 -5.27 -15.75 11.45
C PRO A 22 -4.35 -15.76 10.23
N ILE A 23 -4.00 -14.58 9.73
CA ILE A 23 -3.03 -14.41 8.65
C ILE A 23 -1.68 -13.96 9.21
N THR A 24 -0.61 -14.23 8.46
CA THR A 24 0.71 -13.73 8.82
C THR A 24 0.80 -12.22 8.59
N ILE A 25 1.79 -11.57 9.21
CA ILE A 25 2.10 -10.17 8.88
C ILE A 25 2.50 -10.02 7.41
N ALA A 26 3.19 -11.02 6.82
CA ALA A 26 3.56 -10.99 5.41
C ALA A 26 2.33 -10.98 4.49
N ASP A 27 1.31 -11.80 4.81
CA ASP A 27 0.03 -11.80 4.10
C ASP A 27 -0.68 -10.45 4.22
N PHE A 28 -0.76 -9.90 5.44
CA PHE A 28 -1.36 -8.61 5.68
C PHE A 28 -0.67 -7.50 4.86
N MET A 29 0.66 -7.46 4.87
CA MET A 29 1.44 -6.48 4.11
C MET A 29 1.24 -6.65 2.60
N THR A 30 1.12 -7.88 2.12
CA THR A 30 0.83 -8.16 0.72
C THR A 30 -0.52 -7.56 0.30
N GLU A 31 -1.56 -7.75 1.11
CA GLU A 31 -2.88 -7.15 0.85
C GLU A 31 -2.82 -5.62 0.92
N ALA A 32 -2.22 -5.08 1.98
CA ALA A 32 -2.16 -3.64 2.20
C ALA A 32 -1.40 -2.89 1.09
N LEU A 33 -0.31 -3.47 0.61
CA LEU A 33 0.56 -2.81 -0.37
C LEU A 33 0.15 -3.11 -1.80
N ALA A 34 -0.29 -4.35 -2.10
CA ALA A 34 -0.38 -4.85 -3.45
C ALA A 34 -1.76 -5.43 -3.85
N HIS A 35 -2.79 -5.39 -2.98
CA HIS A 35 -4.14 -5.86 -3.36
C HIS A 35 -4.59 -5.21 -4.70
N PRO A 36 -5.08 -5.98 -5.68
CA PRO A 36 -5.30 -5.49 -7.05
C PRO A 36 -6.13 -4.21 -7.14
N GLU A 37 -7.17 -4.10 -6.31
CA GLU A 37 -8.10 -2.96 -6.34
C GLU A 37 -7.86 -1.92 -5.23
N HIS A 38 -7.14 -2.30 -4.17
CA HIS A 38 -7.15 -1.54 -2.92
C HIS A 38 -5.76 -1.29 -2.33
N GLY A 39 -4.73 -1.97 -2.87
CA GLY A 39 -3.37 -1.86 -2.42
C GLY A 39 -2.83 -0.45 -2.59
N TYR A 40 -2.04 -0.02 -1.63
CA TYR A 40 -1.44 1.31 -1.59
C TYR A 40 -0.72 1.66 -2.90
N TYR A 41 0.14 0.76 -3.40
CA TYR A 41 0.90 0.97 -4.65
C TYR A 41 0.10 0.80 -5.93
N ARG A 42 -1.21 0.52 -5.85
CA ARG A 42 -2.09 0.35 -7.02
C ARG A 42 -2.95 1.57 -7.31
N LYS A 43 -3.19 2.44 -6.32
CA LYS A 43 -4.15 3.55 -6.46
C LYS A 43 -3.55 4.83 -7.03
N GLN A 44 -2.31 5.16 -6.66
CA GLN A 44 -1.64 6.38 -7.06
C GLN A 44 -0.14 6.19 -7.07
N ASP A 45 0.58 7.07 -7.79
CA ASP A 45 2.03 7.15 -7.72
C ASP A 45 2.43 7.78 -6.37
N PRO A 46 3.09 7.03 -5.47
CA PRO A 46 3.43 7.54 -4.15
C PRO A 46 4.76 8.29 -4.12
N PHE A 47 5.51 8.31 -5.23
CA PHE A 47 6.86 8.85 -5.29
C PHE A 47 6.88 10.35 -5.58
N GLY A 48 7.95 11.00 -5.15
CA GLY A 48 8.27 12.39 -5.51
C GLY A 48 7.65 13.42 -4.56
N ARG A 49 7.84 14.70 -4.89
CA ARG A 49 7.45 15.83 -4.01
C ARG A 49 5.96 15.95 -3.75
N ALA A 50 5.14 15.47 -4.69
CA ALA A 50 3.69 15.46 -4.58
C ALA A 50 3.13 14.13 -4.03
N GLY A 51 3.99 13.11 -3.90
CA GLY A 51 3.65 11.82 -3.33
C GLY A 51 3.82 11.79 -1.82
N ASP A 52 3.70 10.61 -1.24
CA ASP A 52 3.82 10.41 0.21
C ASP A 52 5.28 10.34 0.67
N PHE A 53 6.20 10.02 -0.24
CA PHE A 53 7.63 9.98 0.07
C PHE A 53 8.51 10.28 -1.14
N ILE A 54 9.69 10.83 -0.87
CA ILE A 54 10.70 11.14 -1.87
C ILE A 54 11.79 10.06 -1.87
N THR A 55 12.26 9.67 -3.06
CA THR A 55 13.34 8.69 -3.23
C THR A 55 14.59 9.35 -3.82
N ALA A 56 15.75 8.68 -3.78
CA ALA A 56 17.00 9.26 -4.27
C ALA A 56 16.98 9.69 -5.76
N PRO A 57 16.39 8.91 -6.70
CA PRO A 57 16.21 9.36 -8.08
C PRO A 57 15.47 10.69 -8.21
N GLU A 58 14.50 10.95 -7.33
CA GLU A 58 13.69 12.18 -7.33
C GLU A 58 14.45 13.41 -6.83
N VAL A 59 15.60 13.23 -6.18
CA VAL A 59 16.42 14.32 -5.60
C VAL A 59 17.56 14.72 -6.53
N SER A 60 18.22 13.76 -7.17
CA SER A 60 19.40 14.03 -7.98
C SER A 60 19.55 13.02 -9.12
N GLN A 61 19.72 13.53 -10.34
CA GLN A 61 20.01 12.73 -11.54
C GLN A 61 21.28 11.88 -11.38
N VAL A 62 22.27 12.35 -10.61
CA VAL A 62 23.54 11.63 -10.37
C VAL A 62 23.29 10.23 -9.79
N PHE A 63 22.19 10.02 -9.05
CA PHE A 63 21.86 8.69 -8.51
C PHE A 63 21.57 7.64 -9.59
N GLY A 64 21.04 8.03 -10.75
CA GLY A 64 20.75 7.09 -11.85
C GLY A 64 21.92 6.86 -12.80
N GLU A 65 22.97 7.68 -12.70
CA GLU A 65 24.14 7.65 -13.60
C GLU A 65 25.37 6.97 -13.01
N LEU A 66 25.38 6.74 -11.69
CA LEU A 66 26.40 5.95 -10.97
C LEU A 66 26.02 4.47 -10.92
#